data_AF-A0A847QMU5-F1
#
_entry.id   AF-A0A847QMU5-F1
#
_cell.length_a   1.000
_cell.length_b   1.000
_cell.length_c   1.000
_cell.angle_alpha   90.00
_cell.angle_beta   90.00
_cell.angle_gamma   90.00
#
_symmetry.space_group_name_H-M   'P 1'
#
loop_
_entity.id
_entity.type
_entity.pdbx_description
1 polymer ?
#
loop_
_entity_poly.entity_id
_entity_poly.type
_entity_poly.pdbx_seq_one_letter_code
_entity_poly.pdbx_strand_id
1 'polypeptide(L)' 'RGGTSATDPLGVPTFKYVDNQGRNRTAYFDDRLSWGAKLSLLDDFALGGIGGWAMSWINEKSAPELYPLLKERLR' A
#
# COMPACT_ATOMS: atom_id res chain seq x y z
N ARG A 1 -5.10 18.15 -24.98
CA ARG A 1 -5.23 17.76 -23.54
C ARG A 1 -5.00 16.25 -23.48
N GLY A 2 -3.74 15.82 -23.40
CA GLY A 2 -3.38 14.40 -23.33
C GLY A 2 -3.40 13.97 -21.87
N GLY A 3 -4.26 13.00 -21.53
CA GLY A 3 -4.29 12.42 -20.20
C GLY A 3 -3.00 11.63 -19.94
N THR A 4 -2.37 11.88 -18.81
CA THR A 4 -1.29 11.04 -18.28
C THR A 4 -1.89 9.70 -17.89
N SER A 5 -2.03 8.77 -18.84
CA SER A 5 -2.14 7.36 -18.49
C SER A 5 -0.76 6.89 -18.05
N ALA A 6 -0.34 7.31 -16.86
CA ALA A 6 0.67 6.56 -16.14
C ALA A 6 0.03 5.19 -15.89
N THR A 7 0.41 4.20 -16.68
CA THR A 7 0.08 2.81 -16.38
C THR A 7 0.58 2.53 -14.98
N ASP A 8 -0.30 2.07 -14.09
CA ASP A 8 0.09 1.58 -12.77
C ASP A 8 0.59 0.14 -12.96
N PRO A 9 1.91 -0.10 -12.99
CA PRO A 9 2.45 -1.42 -13.32
C PRO A 9 2.24 -2.43 -12.19
N LEU A 10 1.89 -1.97 -10.99
CA LEU A 10 1.78 -2.81 -9.80
C LEU A 10 0.35 -2.92 -9.29
N GLY A 11 -0.41 -1.83 -9.28
CA GLY A 11 -1.74 -1.79 -8.69
C GLY A 11 -1.71 -1.91 -7.17
N VAL A 12 -2.84 -2.38 -6.63
CA VAL A 12 -3.00 -2.77 -5.23
C VAL A 12 -3.56 -4.19 -5.15
N PRO A 13 -3.17 -4.99 -4.15
CA PRO A 13 -3.70 -6.32 -4.01
C PRO A 13 -5.21 -6.29 -3.71
N THR A 14 -5.91 -7.26 -4.28
CA THR A 14 -7.37 -7.41 -4.10
C THR A 14 -7.77 -8.88 -4.15
N PHE A 15 -8.81 -9.24 -3.40
CA PHE A 15 -9.44 -10.54 -3.49
C PHE A 15 -10.96 -10.44 -3.31
N LYS A 16 -11.68 -11.40 -3.89
CA LYS A 16 -13.13 -11.54 -3.78
C LYS A 16 -13.46 -12.72 -2.87
N TYR A 17 -14.52 -12.59 -2.07
CA TYR A 17 -15.02 -13.68 -1.23
C TYR A 17 -16.54 -13.54 -1.02
N VAL A 18 -17.17 -14.63 -0.61
CA VAL A 18 -18.57 -14.62 -0.17
C VAL A 18 -18.57 -14.67 1.35
N ASP A 19 -19.24 -13.72 2.01
CA ASP A 19 -19.31 -13.71 3.47
C ASP A 19 -20.34 -14.73 4.01
N ASN A 20 -20.39 -14.87 5.33
CA ASN A 20 -21.29 -15.82 6.01
C ASN A 20 -22.79 -15.51 5.82
N GLN A 21 -23.15 -14.33 5.28
CA GLN A 21 -24.52 -13.95 4.94
C GLN A 21 -24.79 -14.14 3.43
N GLY A 22 -23.90 -14.80 2.70
CA GLY A 22 -24.03 -15.06 1.26
C GLY A 22 -23.76 -13.85 0.38
N ARG A 23 -23.15 -12.78 0.90
CA ARG A 23 -22.92 -11.55 0.13
C ARG A 23 -21.54 -11.58 -0.53
N ASN A 24 -21.51 -11.22 -1.81
CA ASN A 24 -20.26 -11.02 -2.55
C ASN A 24 -19.53 -9.78 -2.03
N ARG A 25 -18.27 -9.96 -1.62
CA ARG A 25 -17.38 -8.91 -1.13
C ARG A 25 -16.13 -8.85 -1.99
N THR A 26 -15.58 -7.65 -2.09
CA THR A 26 -14.26 -7.40 -2.67
C THR A 26 -13.46 -6.62 -1.64
N ALA A 27 -12.29 -7.13 -1.28
CA ALA A 27 -11.35 -6.43 -0.41
C ALA A 27 -10.23 -5.83 -1.25
N TYR A 28 -9.85 -4.60 -0.92
CA TYR A 28 -8.67 -3.91 -1.43
C TYR A 28 -7.83 -3.52 -0.23
N PHE A 29 -6.52 -3.70 -0.32
CA PHE A 29 -5.60 -3.44 0.77
C PHE A 29 -4.22 -3.10 0.23
N ASP A 30 -3.27 -2.83 1.12
CA ASP A 30 -1.87 -2.65 0.77
C ASP A 30 -1.01 -3.75 1.38
N ASP A 31 -0.07 -4.25 0.59
CA ASP A 31 0.97 -5.19 1.01
C ASP A 31 2.35 -4.56 0.92
N ARG A 32 3.41 -5.33 1.19
CA ARG A 32 4.79 -4.85 1.12
C ARG A 32 5.14 -4.26 -0.25
N LEU A 33 4.64 -4.84 -1.35
CA LEU A 33 4.97 -4.38 -2.70
C LEU A 33 4.26 -3.06 -2.99
N SER A 34 2.95 -2.98 -2.74
CA SER A 34 2.17 -1.77 -3.02
C SER A 34 2.56 -0.62 -2.10
N TRP A 35 3.02 -0.89 -0.87
CA TRP A 35 3.68 0.10 -0.02
C TRP A 35 5.04 0.53 -0.58
N GLY A 36 5.86 -0.41 -1.05
CA GLY A 36 7.19 -0.11 -1.59
C GLY A 36 7.13 0.83 -2.80
N ALA A 37 6.21 0.58 -3.73
CA ALA A 37 6.00 1.45 -4.88
C ALA A 37 5.43 2.84 -4.51
N LYS A 38 4.61 2.93 -3.46
CA LYS A 38 4.16 4.24 -2.97
C LYS A 38 5.27 5.01 -2.26
N LEU A 39 6.14 4.31 -1.53
CA LEU A 39 7.28 4.91 -0.84
C LEU A 39 8.38 5.37 -1.80
N SER A 40 8.54 4.75 -2.98
CA SER A 40 9.51 5.25 -3.99
C SER A 40 9.14 6.63 -4.53
N LEU A 41 7.87 7.04 -4.43
CA LEU A 41 7.44 8.38 -4.81
C LEU A 41 8.09 9.47 -3.94
N LEU A 42 8.58 9.13 -2.75
CA LEU A 42 9.33 10.08 -1.93
C LEU A 42 10.60 10.53 -2.65
N ASP A 43 11.30 9.61 -3.30
CA ASP A 43 12.51 9.90 -4.08
C ASP A 43 12.15 10.61 -5.39
N ASP A 44 11.15 10.10 -6.12
CA ASP A 44 10.73 10.64 -7.42
C ASP A 44 10.32 12.12 -7.35
N PHE A 45 9.77 12.54 -6.21
CA PHE A 45 9.27 13.89 -5.99
C PHE A 45 10.05 14.69 -4.93
N ALA A 46 11.18 14.16 -4.43
CA ALA A 46 11.99 14.77 -3.39
C ALA A 46 11.19 15.23 -2.15
N LEU A 47 10.30 14.36 -1.66
CA LEU A 47 9.44 14.63 -0.51
C LEU A 47 10.19 14.40 0.81
N GLY A 48 9.89 15.20 1.83
CA GLY A 48 10.53 15.11 3.14
C GLY A 48 10.12 13.90 4.01
N GLY A 49 9.14 13.10 3.57
CA GLY A 49 8.68 11.90 4.28
C GLY A 49 7.22 11.56 4.01
N ILE A 50 6.67 10.68 4.85
CA ILE A 50 5.31 10.13 4.74
C ILE A 50 4.56 10.20 6.08
N GLY A 51 3.26 10.44 6.03
CA GLY A 51 2.33 10.30 7.15
C GLY A 51 1.31 9.20 6.90
N GLY A 52 1.57 7.99 7.41
CA GLY A 52 0.64 6.87 7.31
C GLY A 52 -0.49 6.94 8.34
N TRP A 53 -1.73 6.69 7.93
CA TRP A 53 -2.88 6.55 8.83
C TRP A 53 -3.35 5.10 8.87
N ALA A 54 -3.46 4.43 10.01
CA ALA A 54 -3.01 4.82 11.35
C ALA A 54 -2.36 3.61 12.03
N MET A 55 -1.59 3.87 13.09
CA MET A 55 -0.87 2.83 13.83
C MET A 55 -1.80 1.75 14.41
N SER A 56 -3.06 2.08 14.68
CA SER A 56 -4.05 1.11 15.17
C SER A 56 -4.39 -0.01 14.18
N TRP A 57 -4.07 0.16 12.89
CA TRP A 57 -4.25 -0.85 11.86
C TRP A 57 -3.04 -1.78 11.71
N ILE A 58 -1.92 -1.45 12.36
CA ILE A 58 -0.70 -2.25 12.32
C ILE A 58 -0.75 -3.28 13.44
N ASN A 59 -0.55 -4.54 13.10
CA ASN A 59 -0.64 -5.67 14.02
C ASN A 59 0.62 -6.55 13.94
N GLU A 60 0.63 -7.64 14.69
CA GLU A 60 1.75 -8.58 14.77
C GLU A 60 2.13 -9.24 13.44
N LYS A 61 1.24 -9.21 12.44
CA LYS A 61 1.51 -9.73 11.09
C LYS A 61 2.00 -8.67 10.13
N SER A 62 1.49 -7.45 10.21
CA SER A 62 1.88 -6.36 9.30
C SER A 62 3.11 -5.59 9.77
N ALA A 63 3.36 -5.49 11.08
CA ALA A 63 4.53 -4.80 11.61
C ALA A 63 5.88 -5.38 11.11
N PRO A 64 6.08 -6.72 11.06
CA PRO A 64 7.31 -7.31 10.55
C PRO A 64 7.57 -7.02 9.08
N GLU A 65 6.53 -6.76 8.28
CA GLU A 65 6.67 -6.43 6.85
C GLU A 65 6.89 -4.92 6.64
N LEU A 66 6.10 -4.08 7.32
CA LEU A 66 6.07 -2.63 7.10
C LEU A 66 7.27 -1.91 7.73
N TYR A 67 7.66 -2.25 8.97
CA TYR A 67 8.71 -1.50 9.66
C TYR A 67 10.09 -1.64 9.02
N PRO A 68 10.53 -2.83 8.56
CA PRO A 68 11.77 -2.94 7.80
C PRO A 68 11.73 -2.14 6.50
N LEU A 69 10.57 -2.10 5.81
CA LEU A 69 10.40 -1.32 4.59
C LEU A 69 10.52 0.19 4.86
N LEU A 70 9.85 0.69 5.91
CA LEU A 70 9.98 2.11 6.31
C LEU A 70 11.42 2.45 6.69
N LYS A 71 12.12 1.53 7.36
CA LYS A 71 13.54 1.70 7.70
C LYS A 71 14.42 1.76 6.46
N GLU A 72 14.14 0.95 5.43
CA GLU A 72 14.85 0.93 4.15
C GLU A 72 14.64 2.23 3.35
N ARG A 73 13.44 2.80 3.40
CA ARG A 73 13.04 3.93 2.54
C ARG A 73 13.16 5.33 3.16
N LEU A 74 13.27 5.42 4.49
CA LEU A 74 13.27 6.70 5.21
C LEU A 74 14.58 6.97 5.98
N ARG A 75 15.61 6.13 5.82
CA ARG A 75 16.91 6.29 6.51
C ARG A 75 18.07 6.38 5.54
#